data_AF-A0A354ZHC9-F1
#
_entry.id   AF-A0A354ZHC9-F1
#
_cell.length_a   1.000
_cell.length_b   1.000
_cell.length_c   1.000
_cell.angle_alpha   90.00
_cell.angle_beta   90.00
_cell.angle_gamma   90.00
#
_symmetry.space_group_name_H-M   'P 1'
#
loop_
_entity.id
_entity.type
_entity.pdbx_description
1 polymer ?
#
loop_
_entity_poly.entity_id
_entity_poly.type
_entity_poly.pdbx_seq_one_letter_code
_entity_poly.pdbx_strand_id
1 'polypeptide(L)' 'MKRESGHLDAETLGAYIDGELHGPARQAAADHLRVCSTCRETASALGAPGSAARQVQAPEWNVEALVARVEAGISALEA' A
#
# COMPACT_ATOMS: atom_id res chain seq x y z
N MET A 1 7.01 -17.14 6.63
CA MET A 1 6.50 -15.88 7.22
C MET A 1 7.56 -15.38 8.16
N LYS A 2 8.20 -14.25 7.84
CA LYS A 2 9.22 -13.68 8.71
C LYS A 2 8.48 -13.07 9.91
N ARG A 3 9.09 -13.15 11.08
CA ARG A 3 8.54 -12.64 12.34
C ARG A 3 9.69 -12.03 13.10
N GLU A 4 9.57 -10.76 13.45
CA GLU A 4 10.52 -10.07 14.30
C GLU A 4 9.90 -9.91 15.69
N SER A 5 10.57 -10.45 16.70
CA SER A 5 10.15 -10.31 18.11
C SER A 5 8.69 -10.75 18.39
N GLY A 6 8.19 -11.73 17.65
CA GLY A 6 6.81 -12.25 17.80
C GLY A 6 5.73 -11.48 17.02
N HIS A 7 6.09 -10.41 16.31
CA HIS A 7 5.22 -9.65 15.43
C HIS A 7 5.44 -10.00 13.96
N LEU A 8 4.51 -9.59 13.09
CA LEU A 8 4.77 -9.57 11.64
C LEU A 8 5.84 -8.54 11.35
N ASP A 9 6.77 -8.89 10.47
CA ASP A 9 7.75 -7.93 9.98
C ASP A 9 7.11 -6.86 9.08
N ALA A 10 7.78 -5.72 8.94
CA ALA A 10 7.25 -4.59 8.19
C ALA A 10 6.89 -4.92 6.73
N GLU A 11 7.70 -5.74 6.05
CA GLU A 11 7.46 -6.18 4.66
C GLU A 11 6.19 -7.04 4.58
N THR A 12 6.07 -8.05 5.44
CA THR A 12 4.85 -8.90 5.48
C THR A 12 3.60 -8.10 5.85
N LEU A 13 3.71 -7.16 6.80
CA LEU A 13 2.58 -6.34 7.23
C LEU A 13 2.12 -5.38 6.13
N GLY A 14 3.06 -4.74 5.41
CA GLY A 14 2.77 -3.90 4.25
C GLY A 14 2.07 -4.69 3.14
N ALA A 15 2.64 -5.81 2.73
CA ALA A 15 2.05 -6.68 1.70
C ALA A 15 0.64 -7.18 2.07
N TYR A 16 0.34 -7.35 3.37
CA TYR A 16 -1.01 -7.67 3.82
C TYR A 16 -1.99 -6.51 3.61
N ILE A 17 -1.57 -5.28 3.95
CA ILE A 17 -2.37 -4.05 3.83
C ILE A 17 -2.67 -3.73 2.37
N ASP A 18 -1.67 -3.86 1.51
CA ASP A 18 -1.77 -3.57 0.07
C ASP A 18 -2.52 -4.68 -0.69
N GLY A 19 -2.78 -5.83 -0.05
CA GLY A 19 -3.52 -6.94 -0.62
C GLY A 19 -2.69 -7.87 -1.51
N GLU A 20 -1.36 -7.74 -1.46
CA GLU A 20 -0.39 -8.50 -2.25
C GLU A 20 -0.12 -9.91 -1.67
N LEU A 21 -0.46 -10.15 -0.39
CA LEU A 21 -0.41 -11.51 0.15
C LEU A 21 -1.58 -12.36 -0.36
N HIS A 22 -1.28 -13.61 -0.70
CA HIS A 22 -2.26 -14.55 -1.22
C HIS A 22 -2.22 -15.91 -0.51
N GLY A 23 -3.33 -16.65 -0.63
CA GLY A 23 -3.46 -18.02 -0.14
C GLY A 23 -3.05 -18.19 1.33
N PRO A 24 -2.22 -19.20 1.66
CA PRO A 24 -1.82 -19.49 3.04
C PRO A 24 -1.10 -18.33 3.75
N ALA A 25 -0.31 -17.53 3.04
CA ALA A 25 0.42 -16.41 3.62
C ALA A 25 -0.54 -15.31 4.11
N ARG A 26 -1.56 -15.00 3.29
CA ARG A 26 -2.62 -14.05 3.67
C ARG A 26 -3.40 -14.55 4.88
N GLN A 27 -3.73 -15.84 4.92
CA GLN A 27 -4.48 -16.42 6.03
C GLN A 27 -3.67 -16.36 7.33
N ALA A 28 -2.38 -16.71 7.29
CA ALA A 28 -1.52 -16.66 8.46
C ALA A 28 -1.34 -15.24 9.02
N ALA A 29 -1.21 -14.23 8.14
CA ALA A 29 -1.16 -12.83 8.55
C ALA A 29 -2.50 -12.37 9.17
N ALA A 30 -3.63 -12.76 8.56
CA ALA A 30 -4.97 -12.47 9.10
C ALA A 30 -5.17 -13.11 10.48
N ASP A 31 -4.76 -14.37 10.66
CA ASP A 31 -4.86 -15.07 11.94
C ASP A 31 -4.05 -14.37 13.02
N HIS A 32 -2.84 -13.91 12.70
CA HIS A 32 -2.00 -13.15 13.62
C HIS A 32 -2.66 -11.81 14.01
N LEU A 33 -3.22 -11.08 13.05
CA LEU A 33 -3.91 -9.81 13.31
C LEU A 33 -5.15 -9.98 14.19
N ARG A 34 -5.79 -11.15 14.25
CA ARG A 34 -6.89 -11.40 15.21
C ARG A 34 -6.41 -11.40 16.65
N VAL A 35 -5.18 -11.84 16.91
CA VAL A 35 -4.67 -12.03 18.28
C VAL A 35 -3.67 -10.96 18.72
N CYS A 36 -3.02 -10.25 17.81
CA CYS A 36 -2.01 -9.23 18.13
C CYS A 36 -2.56 -7.80 17.95
N SER A 37 -2.77 -7.08 19.05
CA SER A 37 -3.20 -5.67 19.02
C SER A 37 -2.16 -4.75 18.39
N THR A 38 -0.89 -4.93 18.71
CA THR A 38 0.21 -4.12 18.17
C THR A 38 0.24 -4.16 16.64
N CYS A 39 0.15 -5.34 16.03
CA CYS A 39 0.11 -5.45 14.57
C CYS A 39 -1.16 -4.83 13.97
N ARG A 40 -2.31 -4.85 14.67
CA ARG A 40 -3.53 -4.17 14.21
C ARG A 40 -3.39 -2.65 14.24
N GLU A 41 -2.81 -2.11 15.30
CA GLU A 41 -2.56 -0.68 15.43
C GLU A 41 -1.60 -0.20 14.36
N THR A 42 -0.49 -0.91 14.15
CA THR A 42 0.47 -0.62 13.08
C THR A 42 -0.19 -0.72 11.70
N ALA A 43 -0.98 -1.77 11.44
CA ALA A 43 -1.67 -1.91 10.16
C ALA A 43 -2.66 -0.76 9.90
N SER A 44 -3.35 -0.30 10.94
CA SER A 44 -4.30 0.81 10.85
C SER A 44 -3.59 2.13 10.57
N ALA A 45 -2.45 2.38 11.24
CA ALA A 45 -1.62 3.56 11.00
C ALA A 45 -1.06 3.60 9.57
N LEU A 46 -0.59 2.46 9.06
CA LEU A 46 -0.04 2.33 7.71
C LEU A 46 -1.12 2.36 6.62
N GLY A 47 -2.31 1.83 6.89
CA GLY A 47 -3.43 1.81 5.94
C GLY A 47 -4.21 3.12 5.85
N ALA A 48 -4.11 4.00 6.85
CA ALA A 48 -4.84 5.27 6.89
C ALA A 48 -4.60 6.17 5.65
N PRO A 49 -3.35 6.40 5.19
CA PRO A 49 -3.08 7.20 3.99
C PRO A 49 -3.72 6.60 2.73
N GLY A 50 -3.58 5.29 2.52
CA GLY A 50 -4.18 4.59 1.37
C GLY A 50 -5.71 4.64 1.41
N SER A 51 -6.31 4.53 2.59
CA SER A 51 -7.75 4.64 2.77
C SER A 51 -8.28 6.04 2.47
N ALA A 52 -7.53 7.09 2.87
CA ALA A 52 -7.87 8.47 2.56
C ALA A 52 -7.78 8.74 1.06
N ALA A 53 -6.75 8.23 0.38
CA ALA A 53 -6.62 8.33 -1.07
C ALA A 53 -7.76 7.60 -1.80
N ARG A 54 -8.21 6.43 -1.31
CA ARG A 54 -9.30 5.66 -1.91
C ARG A 54 -10.68 6.33 -1.75
N GLN A 55 -10.86 7.15 -0.72
CA GLN A 55 -12.10 7.93 -0.50
C GLN A 55 -12.20 9.14 -1.43
N VAL A 56 -11.12 9.51 -2.13
CA VAL A 56 -11.18 10.49 -3.23
C VAL A 56 -11.86 9.81 -4.42
N GLN A 57 -13.19 9.79 -4.41
CA GLN A 57 -13.98 9.34 -5.55
C GLN A 57 -13.78 10.33 -6.70
N ALA A 58 -13.16 9.87 -7.78
CA ALA A 58 -12.94 10.62 -9.01
C ALA A 58 -12.21 11.96 -8.80
N PRO A 59 -10.91 11.93 -8.49
CA PRO A 59 -10.11 13.12 -8.73
C PRO A 59 -10.30 13.57 -10.19
N GLU A 60 -10.56 14.86 -10.40
CA GLU A 60 -10.72 15.47 -11.71
C GLU A 60 -9.36 15.52 -12.44
N TRP A 61 -8.96 14.39 -13.00
CA TRP A 61 -7.69 14.24 -13.72
C TRP A 61 -7.83 14.90 -15.07
N ASN A 62 -7.11 16.01 -15.27
CA ASN A 62 -6.90 16.54 -16.61
C ASN A 62 -5.85 15.68 -17.32
N VAL A 63 -6.31 14.62 -17.98
CA VAL A 63 -5.45 13.64 -18.66
C VAL A 63 -4.61 14.32 -19.75
N GLU A 64 -5.16 15.27 -20.49
CA GLU A 64 -4.42 16.01 -21.53
C GLU A 64 -3.24 16.78 -20.93
N ALA A 65 -3.45 17.48 -19.81
CA ALA A 65 -2.38 18.21 -19.13
C ALA A 65 -1.29 17.28 -18.57
N LEU A 66 -1.67 16.10 -18.06
CA LEU A 66 -0.72 15.10 -17.58
C LEU A 66 0.12 14.52 -18.73
N VAL A 67 -0.49 14.21 -19.87
CA VAL A 67 0.20 13.72 -21.06
C VAL A 67 1.18 14.76 -21.59
N ALA A 68 0.72 16.00 -21.78
CA ALA A 68 1.59 17.09 -22.25
C ALA A 68 2.81 17.30 -21.34
N ARG A 69 2.66 17.12 -20.03
CA ARG A 69 3.77 17.23 -19.07
C ARG A 69 4.79 16.10 -19.22
N VAL A 70 4.34 14.87 -19.47
CA VAL A 70 5.22 13.73 -19.70
C VAL A 70 5.97 13.90 -21.02
N GLU A 71 5.27 14.28 -22.09
CA GLU A 71 5.85 14.49 -23.41
C GLU A 71 6.94 15.58 -23.38
N ALA A 72 6.66 16.72 -22.76
CA ALA A 72 7.65 17.79 -22.60
C ALA A 72 8.89 17.34 -21.82
N GLY A 73 8.71 16.49 -20.80
CA GLY A 73 9.82 15.94 -20.03
C GLY A 73 10.69 14.96 -20.83
N ILE A 74 10.09 14.11 -21.67
CA ILE A 74 10.80 13.18 -22.56
C ILE A 74 11.63 13.98 -23.56
N SER A 75 11.03 14.95 -24.25
CA SER A 75 11.74 15.78 -25.22
C SER A 75 12.92 16.56 -24.64
N ALA A 76 12.86 16.94 -23.36
CA ALA A 76 13.96 17.61 -22.66
C ALA A 76 15.12 16.68 -22.28
N LEU A 77 14.89 15.36 -22.17
CA LEU A 77 15.93 14.37 -21.89
C LEU A 77 16.64 13.90 -23.18
N GLU A 78 15.98 14.02 -24.33
CA GLU A 78 16.50 13.61 -25.63
C GLU A 78 17.27 14.72 -26.38
N ALA A 79 17.36 15.93 -25.80
CA ALA A 79 18.04 17.10 -26.35
C ALA A 79 19.44 17.30 -25.76
#